data_AF-A0A3P7KEJ6-F1
#
_entry.id   AF-A0A3P7KEJ6-F1
#
_cell.length_a   1.000
_cell.length_b   1.000
_cell.length_c   1.000
_cell.angle_alpha   90.00
_cell.angle_beta   90.00
_cell.angle_gamma   90.00
#
_symmetry.space_group_name_H-M   'P 1'
#
loop_
_entity.id
_entity.type
_entity.pdbx_description
1 polymer ?
#
loop_
_entity_poly.entity_id
_entity_poly.type
_entity_poly.pdbx_seq_one_letter_code
_entity_poly.pdbx_strand_id
1 'polypeptide(L)'
;MRKLALDFGIDGLTLGVVSDETDSEEVKAALEEKYQKIGKEIGAILESYDEGDMKLDECVQDIFKIASGEKFGCPNINEIFFRFTEYAVEKVRKPQLPKLGFMLCLALQDKEKKPEALAGMSRYCTLAVEADMWMDIPDIWSKLADLLVNAVYCDQNLTSGLRPSFKDFTTVFLEASKDDRKDKSFELLVISLKRMAEMNAKVDANDHATMSSFVYQKEVLPFLQNIDQGKLDGALRACRPEVPGFEDLYAVLHHH
;
A
#
# COMPACT_ATOMS: atom_id res chain seq x y z
N MET A 1 -23.77 -13.32 -12.48
CA MET A 1 -23.72 -14.17 -13.69
C MET A 1 -23.90 -13.33 -14.95
N ARG A 2 -22.80 -12.99 -15.63
CA ARG A 2 -22.75 -12.72 -17.08
C ARG A 2 -21.31 -12.88 -17.54
N LYS A 3 -21.08 -13.96 -18.29
CA LYS A 3 -19.86 -14.33 -19.03
C LYS A 3 -19.70 -13.36 -20.20
N LEU A 4 -18.50 -12.83 -20.42
CA LEU A 4 -18.12 -12.26 -21.71
C LEU A 4 -17.01 -13.15 -22.27
N ALA A 5 -17.41 -14.00 -23.22
CA ALA A 5 -16.53 -14.78 -24.07
C ALA A 5 -15.97 -13.85 -25.15
N LEU A 6 -14.66 -13.90 -25.37
CA LEU A 6 -14.02 -13.39 -26.58
C LEU A 6 -13.74 -14.61 -27.46
N ASP A 7 -14.56 -14.78 -28.49
CA ASP A 7 -14.33 -15.73 -29.58
C ASP A 7 -13.16 -15.24 -30.44
N PHE A 8 -12.10 -16.03 -30.52
CA PHE A 8 -11.16 -15.98 -31.64
C PHE A 8 -11.26 -17.29 -32.41
N GLY A 9 -11.85 -17.22 -33.61
CA GLY A 9 -11.85 -18.32 -34.54
C GLY A 9 -10.48 -18.49 -35.19
N ILE A 10 -9.88 -19.65 -34.99
CA ILE A 10 -8.92 -20.26 -35.93
C ILE A 10 -9.24 -21.75 -36.00
N ASP A 11 -9.73 -22.18 -37.16
CA ASP A 11 -9.98 -23.58 -37.49
C ASP A 11 -8.67 -24.37 -37.60
N GLY A 12 -8.67 -25.57 -37.01
CA GLY A 12 -7.95 -26.71 -37.57
C GLY A 12 -6.67 -27.16 -36.86
N LEU A 13 -6.81 -27.85 -35.72
CA LEU A 13 -6.11 -29.10 -35.40
C LEU A 13 -6.59 -29.61 -34.04
N THR A 14 -7.22 -30.79 -34.02
CA THR A 14 -7.61 -31.52 -32.82
C THR A 14 -6.39 -31.85 -31.97
N LEU A 15 -6.21 -31.09 -30.88
CA LEU A 15 -5.39 -31.45 -29.73
C LEU A 15 -6.25 -31.27 -28.48
N GLY A 16 -6.11 -32.21 -27.56
CA GLY A 16 -7.08 -32.56 -26.53
C GLY A 16 -7.68 -31.39 -25.75
N VAL A 17 -8.93 -31.58 -25.36
CA VAL A 17 -9.57 -30.83 -24.27
C VAL A 17 -8.77 -31.14 -23.00
N VAL A 18 -7.72 -30.38 -22.76
CA VAL A 18 -7.09 -30.19 -21.46
C VAL A 18 -7.71 -28.91 -20.91
N SER A 19 -8.31 -29.03 -19.75
CA SER A 19 -9.22 -28.05 -19.16
C SER A 19 -8.55 -26.71 -18.86
N ASP A 20 -9.11 -25.62 -19.41
CA ASP A 20 -8.82 -24.22 -19.02
C ASP A 20 -8.93 -23.98 -17.49
N GLU A 21 -9.70 -24.82 -16.78
CA GLU A 21 -9.90 -24.73 -15.34
C GLU A 21 -8.71 -25.26 -14.53
N THR A 22 -8.00 -26.29 -14.99
CA THR A 22 -6.80 -26.85 -14.30
C THR A 22 -5.62 -25.88 -14.35
N ASP A 23 -5.38 -25.23 -15.49
CA ASP A 23 -4.33 -24.21 -15.61
C ASP A 23 -4.64 -23.00 -14.71
N SER A 24 -5.93 -22.67 -14.52
CA SER A 24 -6.35 -21.59 -13.62
C SER A 24 -6.14 -21.93 -12.14
N GLU A 25 -6.43 -23.17 -11.72
CA GLU A 25 -6.24 -23.60 -10.33
C GLU A 25 -4.77 -23.77 -9.97
N GLU A 26 -3.95 -24.31 -10.88
CA GLU A 26 -2.50 -24.46 -10.66
C GLU A 26 -1.81 -23.09 -10.57
N VAL A 27 -2.19 -22.12 -11.41
CA VAL A 27 -1.69 -20.74 -11.33
C VAL A 27 -2.10 -20.07 -10.02
N LYS A 28 -3.35 -20.24 -9.57
CA LYS A 28 -3.81 -19.72 -8.27
C LYS A 28 -3.05 -20.37 -7.11
N ALA A 29 -2.87 -21.68 -7.14
CA ALA A 29 -2.12 -22.41 -6.12
C ALA A 29 -0.66 -21.94 -6.05
N ALA A 30 0.00 -21.70 -7.18
CA ALA A 30 1.35 -21.18 -7.23
C ALA A 30 1.46 -19.73 -6.70
N LEU A 31 0.47 -18.89 -6.97
CA LEU A 31 0.39 -17.53 -6.42
C LEU A 31 0.19 -17.54 -4.90
N GLU A 32 -0.70 -18.41 -4.41
CA GLU A 32 -0.92 -18.60 -2.97
C GLU A 32 0.32 -19.18 -2.28
N GLU A 33 1.01 -20.14 -2.90
CA GLU A 33 2.26 -20.68 -2.36
C GLU A 33 3.34 -19.60 -2.23
N LYS A 34 3.47 -18.72 -3.23
CA LYS A 34 4.39 -17.56 -3.15
C LYS A 34 3.99 -16.60 -2.04
N TYR A 35 2.70 -16.32 -1.88
CA TYR A 35 2.21 -15.52 -0.76
C TYR A 35 2.63 -16.11 0.58
N GLN A 36 2.33 -17.39 0.80
CA GLN A 36 2.63 -18.07 2.05
C GLN A 36 4.13 -18.07 2.35
N LYS A 37 4.99 -18.31 1.35
CA LYS A 37 6.44 -18.35 1.55
C LYS A 37 7.03 -16.96 1.84
N ILE A 38 6.72 -15.97 1.02
CA ILE A 38 7.29 -14.62 1.16
C ILE A 38 6.68 -13.93 2.39
N GLY A 39 5.35 -14.00 2.56
CA GLY A 39 4.66 -13.42 3.70
C GLY A 39 5.13 -14.01 5.04
N LYS A 40 5.36 -15.33 5.10
CA LYS A 40 5.93 -15.98 6.30
C LYS A 40 7.34 -15.50 6.62
N GLU A 41 8.20 -15.33 5.61
CA GLU A 41 9.56 -14.81 5.84
C GLU A 41 9.51 -13.36 6.35
N ILE A 42 8.68 -12.51 5.75
CA ILE A 42 8.48 -11.12 6.20
C ILE A 42 7.97 -11.10 7.65
N GLY A 43 7.04 -12.00 7.99
CA GLY A 43 6.56 -12.17 9.36
C GLY A 43 7.66 -12.55 10.34
N ALA A 44 8.49 -13.53 10.00
CA ALA A 44 9.62 -13.95 10.84
C ALA A 44 10.66 -12.84 11.05
N ILE A 45 10.94 -12.05 10.00
CA ILE A 45 11.81 -10.87 10.09
C ILE A 45 11.20 -9.82 11.02
N LEU A 46 9.90 -9.56 10.89
CA LEU A 46 9.17 -8.63 11.74
C LEU A 46 9.16 -9.06 13.21
N GLU A 47 8.93 -10.35 13.49
CA GLU A 47 8.97 -10.93 14.83
C GLU A 47 10.37 -10.79 15.44
N SER A 48 11.42 -11.14 14.69
CA SER A 48 12.82 -11.00 15.16
C SER A 48 13.17 -9.54 15.48
N TYR A 49 12.69 -8.58 14.69
CA TYR A 49 12.84 -7.16 14.98
C TYR A 49 12.02 -6.71 16.20
N ASP A 50 10.82 -7.26 16.37
CA ASP A 50 9.91 -6.94 17.46
C ASP A 50 10.51 -7.37 18.81
N GLU A 51 11.18 -8.53 18.84
CA GLU A 51 11.88 -9.13 19.98
C GLU A 51 13.24 -8.48 20.27
N GLY A 52 13.77 -7.69 19.32
CA GLY A 52 15.06 -7.00 19.45
C GLY A 52 16.27 -7.85 19.05
N ASP A 53 16.04 -9.00 18.42
CA ASP A 53 17.07 -9.93 17.96
C ASP A 53 17.70 -9.51 16.62
N MET A 54 17.06 -8.59 15.89
CA MET A 54 17.52 -8.08 14.61
C MET A 54 17.46 -6.56 14.59
N LYS A 55 18.43 -5.92 13.93
CA LYS A 55 18.41 -4.47 13.69
C LYS A 55 17.61 -4.12 12.43
N LEU A 56 17.10 -2.89 12.37
CA LEU A 56 16.27 -2.44 11.26
C LEU A 56 16.94 -2.58 9.88
N ASP A 57 18.25 -2.31 9.78
CA ASP A 57 19.03 -2.45 8.57
C ASP A 57 19.23 -3.92 8.15
N GLU A 58 19.43 -4.81 9.13
CA GLU A 58 19.48 -6.25 8.91
C GLU A 58 18.14 -6.77 8.39
N CYS A 59 17.01 -6.31 8.94
CA CYS A 59 15.67 -6.67 8.46
C CYS A 59 15.47 -6.30 6.99
N VAL A 60 15.86 -5.09 6.59
CA VAL A 60 15.71 -4.62 5.20
C VAL A 60 16.65 -5.36 4.27
N GLN A 61 17.88 -5.66 4.69
CA GLN A 61 18.79 -6.51 3.93
C GLN A 61 18.18 -7.90 3.70
N ASP A 62 17.58 -8.49 4.73
CA ASP A 62 16.96 -9.81 4.64
C ASP A 62 15.71 -9.82 3.76
N ILE A 63 14.88 -8.77 3.82
CA ILE A 63 13.77 -8.57 2.87
C ILE A 63 14.30 -8.54 1.43
N PHE A 64 15.39 -7.83 1.17
CA PHE A 64 15.98 -7.80 -0.18
C PHE A 64 16.67 -9.10 -0.58
N LYS A 65 17.16 -9.92 0.35
CA LYS A 65 17.70 -11.27 0.06
C LYS A 65 16.62 -12.26 -0.36
N ILE A 66 15.34 -11.97 -0.12
CA ILE A 66 14.23 -12.74 -0.70
C ILE A 66 14.29 -12.65 -2.23
N ALA A 67 14.76 -11.51 -2.77
CA ALA A 67 14.95 -11.32 -4.20
C ALA A 67 15.96 -12.32 -4.73
N SER A 68 15.62 -12.96 -5.85
CA SER A 68 16.46 -14.00 -6.47
C SER A 68 16.69 -15.24 -5.58
N GLY A 69 16.03 -15.36 -4.43
CA GLY A 69 16.10 -16.55 -3.59
C GLY A 69 15.35 -17.72 -4.23
N GLU A 70 16.07 -18.79 -4.56
CA GLU A 70 15.49 -19.99 -5.20
C GLU A 70 14.37 -20.62 -4.35
N LYS A 71 14.50 -20.59 -3.02
CA LYS A 71 13.45 -21.08 -2.08
C LYS A 71 12.10 -20.36 -2.24
N PHE A 72 12.11 -19.16 -2.82
CA PHE A 72 10.94 -18.33 -3.08
C PHE A 72 10.51 -18.30 -4.56
N GLY A 73 11.18 -19.09 -5.42
CA GLY A 73 10.95 -19.06 -6.86
C GLY A 73 11.51 -17.81 -7.54
N CYS A 74 12.60 -17.26 -7.01
CA CYS A 74 13.33 -16.10 -7.56
C CYS A 74 12.44 -14.87 -7.82
N PRO A 75 11.70 -14.36 -6.81
CA PRO A 75 10.86 -13.19 -7.00
C PRO A 75 11.71 -11.96 -7.30
N ASN A 76 11.13 -11.01 -8.04
CA ASN A 76 11.71 -9.67 -8.21
C ASN A 76 11.25 -8.75 -7.07
N ILE A 77 11.82 -7.54 -6.99
CA ILE A 77 11.50 -6.56 -5.93
C ILE A 77 10.01 -6.20 -5.94
N ASN A 78 9.45 -6.06 -7.13
CA ASN A 78 8.04 -5.78 -7.31
C ASN A 78 7.13 -6.83 -6.64
N GLU A 79 7.40 -8.13 -6.83
CA GLU A 79 6.64 -9.21 -6.19
C GLU A 79 6.84 -9.21 -4.67
N ILE A 80 8.07 -8.95 -4.19
CA ILE A 80 8.33 -8.88 -2.74
C ILE A 80 7.50 -7.78 -2.08
N PHE A 81 7.46 -6.59 -2.67
CA PHE A 81 6.71 -5.47 -2.10
C PHE A 81 5.20 -5.58 -2.31
N PHE A 82 4.76 -6.31 -3.34
CA PHE A 82 3.38 -6.76 -3.44
C PHE A 82 2.99 -7.62 -2.23
N ARG A 83 3.76 -8.68 -1.95
CA ARG A 83 3.52 -9.60 -0.81
C ARG A 83 3.77 -8.95 0.56
N PHE A 84 4.69 -8.02 0.65
CA PHE A 84 4.91 -7.20 1.84
C PHE A 84 3.67 -6.38 2.19
N THR A 85 3.06 -5.76 1.18
CA THR A 85 1.84 -4.95 1.36
C THR A 85 0.65 -5.83 1.73
N GLU A 86 0.51 -6.97 1.05
CA GLU A 86 -0.49 -7.99 1.37
C GLU A 86 -0.35 -8.47 2.82
N TYR A 87 0.84 -8.90 3.24
CA TYR A 87 1.11 -9.33 4.62
C TYR A 87 0.80 -8.24 5.65
N ALA A 88 1.22 -6.99 5.39
CA ALA A 88 0.97 -5.84 6.26
C ALA A 88 -0.53 -5.60 6.53
N VAL A 89 -1.35 -5.74 5.49
CA VAL A 89 -2.80 -5.51 5.57
C VAL A 89 -3.52 -6.73 6.16
N GLU A 90 -3.17 -7.93 5.72
CA GLU A 90 -3.95 -9.10 6.07
C GLU A 90 -3.60 -9.63 7.46
N LYS A 91 -2.31 -9.68 7.81
CA LYS A 91 -1.81 -10.43 8.97
C LYS A 91 -1.33 -9.54 10.09
N VAL A 92 -0.68 -8.43 9.78
CA VAL A 92 -0.06 -7.59 10.81
C VAL A 92 -1.11 -6.76 11.56
N ARG A 93 -0.92 -6.62 12.87
CA ARG A 93 -1.76 -5.81 13.75
C ARG A 93 -0.87 -4.86 14.55
N LYS A 94 -1.48 -3.89 15.24
CA LYS A 94 -0.75 -3.08 16.24
C LYS A 94 -0.35 -3.98 17.43
N PRO A 95 0.84 -3.81 18.03
CA PRO A 95 1.80 -2.71 17.82
C PRO A 95 2.86 -2.93 16.72
N GLN A 96 2.82 -4.04 15.97
CA GLN A 96 3.86 -4.40 15.00
C GLN A 96 3.76 -3.64 13.66
N LEU A 97 2.56 -3.21 13.26
CA LEU A 97 2.36 -2.50 11.98
C LEU A 97 3.24 -1.22 11.82
N PRO A 98 3.38 -0.35 12.84
CA PRO A 98 4.36 0.74 12.81
C PRO A 98 5.80 0.28 12.54
N LYS A 99 6.24 -0.83 13.16
CA LYS A 99 7.59 -1.37 12.99
C LYS A 99 7.84 -1.81 11.53
N LEU A 100 6.83 -2.43 10.91
CA LEU A 100 6.87 -2.75 9.48
C LEU A 100 6.93 -1.48 8.61
N GLY A 101 6.28 -0.40 9.03
CA GLY A 101 6.42 0.92 8.40
C GLY A 101 7.85 1.46 8.44
N PHE A 102 8.60 1.22 9.52
CA PHE A 102 10.01 1.61 9.61
C PHE A 102 10.88 0.80 8.64
N MET A 103 10.60 -0.49 8.47
CA MET A 103 11.28 -1.31 7.46
C MET A 103 11.00 -0.79 6.05
N LEU A 104 9.75 -0.43 5.75
CA LEU A 104 9.37 0.20 4.49
C LEU A 104 10.09 1.53 4.28
N CYS A 105 10.18 2.38 5.32
CA CYS A 105 10.92 3.64 5.26
C CYS A 105 12.36 3.41 4.80
N LEU A 106 13.07 2.50 5.46
CA LEU A 106 14.47 2.23 5.16
C LEU A 106 14.64 1.56 3.79
N ALA A 107 13.75 0.64 3.41
CA ALA A 107 13.80 -0.01 2.10
C ALA A 107 13.61 0.98 0.93
N LEU A 108 12.75 1.99 1.10
CA LEU A 108 12.51 3.02 0.08
C LEU A 108 13.62 4.09 -0.01
N GLN A 109 14.66 4.02 0.84
CA GLN A 109 15.84 4.88 0.70
C GLN A 109 16.79 4.40 -0.41
N ASP A 110 16.69 3.14 -0.82
CA ASP A 110 17.43 2.58 -1.96
C ASP A 110 16.83 3.10 -3.27
N LYS A 111 17.55 4.04 -3.91
CA LYS A 111 17.07 4.70 -5.13
C LYS A 111 16.90 3.75 -6.31
N GLU A 112 17.64 2.66 -6.36
CA GLU A 112 17.58 1.69 -7.46
C GLU A 112 16.37 0.77 -7.30
N LYS A 113 16.08 0.34 -6.06
CA LYS A 113 14.99 -0.61 -5.77
C LYS A 113 13.64 0.07 -5.53
N LYS A 114 13.64 1.35 -5.12
CA LYS A 114 12.43 2.12 -4.80
C LYS A 114 11.35 2.07 -5.89
N PRO A 115 11.64 2.26 -7.19
CA PRO A 115 10.60 2.23 -8.23
C PRO A 115 9.87 0.89 -8.31
N GLU A 116 10.61 -0.22 -8.27
CA GLU A 116 10.01 -1.56 -8.30
C GLU A 116 9.22 -1.86 -7.03
N ALA A 117 9.73 -1.45 -5.87
CA ALA A 117 9.04 -1.61 -4.59
C ALA A 117 7.67 -0.89 -4.61
N LEU A 118 7.64 0.39 -4.99
CA LEU A 118 6.40 1.17 -5.10
C LEU A 118 5.44 0.60 -6.16
N ALA A 119 5.96 0.09 -7.27
CA ALA A 119 5.14 -0.60 -8.27
C ALA A 119 4.51 -1.89 -7.71
N GLY A 120 5.21 -2.61 -6.82
CA GLY A 120 4.67 -3.79 -6.13
C GLY A 120 3.50 -3.45 -5.23
N MET A 121 3.66 -2.40 -4.42
CA MET A 121 2.59 -1.87 -3.56
C MET A 121 1.37 -1.38 -4.37
N SER A 122 1.63 -0.76 -5.53
CA SER A 122 0.57 -0.28 -6.43
C SER A 122 -0.22 -1.45 -7.03
N ARG A 123 0.47 -2.52 -7.48
CA ARG A 123 -0.16 -3.75 -7.97
C ARG A 123 -1.06 -4.40 -6.91
N TYR A 124 -0.68 -4.36 -5.62
CA TYR A 124 -1.54 -4.85 -4.55
C TYR A 124 -2.85 -4.06 -4.46
N CYS A 125 -2.78 -2.73 -4.59
CA CYS A 125 -3.98 -1.89 -4.59
C CYS A 125 -4.89 -2.19 -5.78
N THR A 126 -4.32 -2.42 -6.97
CA THR A 126 -5.08 -2.87 -8.14
C THR A 126 -5.82 -4.18 -7.85
N LEU A 127 -5.13 -5.20 -7.32
CA LEU A 127 -5.76 -6.46 -6.94
C LEU A 127 -6.86 -6.25 -5.90
N ALA A 128 -6.59 -5.47 -4.86
CA ALA A 128 -7.54 -5.24 -3.78
C ALA A 128 -8.85 -4.60 -4.25
N VAL A 129 -8.77 -3.72 -5.27
CA VAL A 129 -9.94 -3.14 -5.93
C VAL A 129 -10.63 -4.15 -6.84
N GLU A 130 -9.89 -4.84 -7.70
CA GLU A 130 -10.46 -5.79 -8.67
C GLU A 130 -11.14 -7.00 -7.99
N ALA A 131 -10.65 -7.40 -6.81
CA ALA A 131 -11.14 -8.53 -6.04
C ALA A 131 -12.09 -8.13 -4.90
N ASP A 132 -12.50 -6.86 -4.80
CA ASP A 132 -13.37 -6.36 -3.74
C ASP A 132 -12.89 -6.72 -2.31
N MET A 133 -11.57 -6.72 -2.05
CA MET A 133 -10.97 -7.28 -0.82
C MET A 133 -11.49 -6.66 0.49
N TRP A 134 -12.10 -5.48 0.43
CA TRP A 134 -12.79 -4.86 1.57
C TRP A 134 -13.98 -5.68 2.09
N MET A 135 -14.53 -6.61 1.30
CA MET A 135 -15.60 -7.51 1.74
C MET A 135 -15.11 -8.47 2.82
N ASP A 136 -13.86 -8.92 2.70
CA ASP A 136 -13.20 -9.81 3.64
C ASP A 136 -12.37 -9.06 4.69
N ILE A 137 -11.83 -7.89 4.31
CA ILE A 137 -10.97 -7.05 5.14
C ILE A 137 -11.52 -5.62 5.17
N PRO A 138 -12.58 -5.34 5.97
CA PRO A 138 -13.25 -4.04 5.98
C PRO A 138 -12.34 -2.85 6.30
N ASP A 139 -11.22 -3.08 6.99
CA ASP A 139 -10.25 -2.08 7.40
C ASP A 139 -8.97 -2.04 6.52
N ILE A 140 -9.01 -2.62 5.32
CA ILE A 140 -7.86 -2.71 4.38
C ILE A 140 -7.14 -1.37 4.19
N TRP A 141 -7.86 -0.32 3.81
CA TRP A 141 -7.28 1.01 3.60
C TRP A 141 -6.82 1.67 4.89
N SER A 142 -7.48 1.35 6.01
CA SER A 142 -7.01 1.75 7.33
C SER A 142 -5.72 1.04 7.73
N LYS A 143 -5.45 -0.19 7.33
CA LYS A 143 -4.15 -0.80 7.64
C LYS A 143 -3.06 -0.28 6.71
N LEU A 144 -3.35 -0.16 5.42
CA LEU A 144 -2.39 0.35 4.45
C LEU A 144 -1.98 1.80 4.76
N ALA A 145 -2.94 2.68 5.09
CA ALA A 145 -2.62 4.05 5.49
C ALA A 145 -1.69 4.10 6.73
N ASP A 146 -1.75 3.12 7.63
CA ASP A 146 -0.94 3.11 8.86
C ASP A 146 0.50 2.75 8.48
N LEU A 147 0.66 1.75 7.61
CA LEU A 147 1.95 1.40 7.04
C LEU A 147 2.61 2.60 6.35
N LEU A 148 1.87 3.27 5.44
CA LEU A 148 2.39 4.41 4.67
C LEU A 148 2.79 5.58 5.56
N VAL A 149 1.93 5.97 6.50
CA VAL A 149 2.20 7.12 7.39
C VAL A 149 3.36 6.84 8.33
N ASN A 150 3.48 5.62 8.86
CA ASN A 150 4.63 5.25 9.70
C ASN A 150 5.94 5.21 8.89
N ALA A 151 5.90 4.92 7.59
CA ALA A 151 7.07 5.03 6.73
C ALA A 151 7.50 6.50 6.52
N VAL A 152 6.54 7.41 6.31
CA VAL A 152 6.81 8.85 6.12
C VAL A 152 7.28 9.53 7.41
N TYR A 153 6.64 9.20 8.54
CA TYR A 153 6.92 9.76 9.86
C TYR A 153 7.88 8.88 10.70
N CYS A 154 8.61 7.97 10.07
CA CYS A 154 9.62 7.17 10.75
C CYS A 154 10.57 8.07 11.56
N ASP A 155 10.90 7.65 12.78
CA ASP A 155 11.78 8.39 13.69
C ASP A 155 13.16 8.57 13.03
N GLN A 156 13.66 9.81 13.02
CA GLN A 156 14.96 10.16 12.46
C GLN A 156 16.12 9.51 13.23
N ASN A 157 15.90 9.08 14.47
CA ASN A 157 16.88 8.32 15.23
C ASN A 157 16.99 6.86 14.78
N LEU A 158 15.98 6.34 14.08
CA LEU A 158 15.95 4.95 13.57
C LEU A 158 16.54 4.82 12.17
N THR A 159 16.59 5.90 11.38
CA THR A 159 17.11 5.86 10.00
C THR A 159 17.93 7.11 9.68
N SER A 160 19.08 6.95 9.02
CA SER A 160 20.00 8.06 8.71
C SER A 160 19.81 8.69 7.32
N GLY A 161 18.99 8.07 6.45
CA GLY A 161 18.75 8.55 5.08
C GLY A 161 17.45 9.33 4.92
N LEU A 162 17.18 9.75 3.67
CA LEU A 162 15.97 10.49 3.33
C LEU A 162 14.75 9.57 3.42
N ARG A 163 13.82 9.91 4.31
CA ARG A 163 12.52 9.23 4.42
C ARG A 163 11.75 9.32 3.10
N PRO A 164 10.91 8.31 2.78
CA PRO A 164 9.97 8.45 1.69
C PRO A 164 9.06 9.65 1.96
N SER A 165 8.79 10.39 0.90
CA SER A 165 7.84 11.50 0.90
C SER A 165 6.45 11.00 0.56
N PHE A 166 5.41 11.69 1.01
CA PHE A 166 4.03 11.27 0.75
C PHE A 166 3.72 11.15 -0.76
N LYS A 167 4.34 12.00 -1.59
CA LYS A 167 4.26 11.96 -3.06
C LYS A 167 4.79 10.67 -3.69
N ASP A 168 5.69 9.96 -3.03
CA ASP A 168 6.23 8.70 -3.54
C ASP A 168 5.13 7.64 -3.68
N PHE A 169 4.05 7.76 -2.90
CA PHE A 169 2.91 6.85 -2.93
C PHE A 169 1.79 7.29 -3.89
N THR A 170 2.05 8.24 -4.79
CA THR A 170 1.04 8.74 -5.75
C THR A 170 0.33 7.62 -6.50
N THR A 171 1.09 6.69 -7.10
CA THR A 171 0.49 5.58 -7.87
C THR A 171 -0.30 4.63 -6.97
N VAL A 172 0.13 4.41 -5.73
CA VAL A 172 -0.60 3.59 -4.75
C VAL A 172 -1.98 4.20 -4.47
N PHE A 173 -2.05 5.52 -4.26
CA PHE A 173 -3.33 6.22 -4.07
C PHE A 173 -4.22 6.18 -5.31
N LEU A 174 -3.64 6.34 -6.50
CA LEU A 174 -4.39 6.29 -7.76
C LEU A 174 -4.97 4.91 -8.02
N GLU A 175 -4.21 3.84 -7.82
CA GLU A 175 -4.69 2.48 -7.98
C GLU A 175 -5.80 2.15 -6.97
N ALA A 176 -5.64 2.54 -5.70
CA ALA A 176 -6.70 2.37 -4.69
C ALA A 176 -7.95 3.21 -4.99
N SER A 177 -7.83 4.36 -5.66
CA SER A 177 -8.96 5.23 -6.01
C SER A 177 -9.87 4.69 -7.12
N LYS A 178 -9.45 3.61 -7.80
CA LYS A 178 -10.24 2.96 -8.86
C LYS A 178 -11.46 2.21 -8.31
N ASP A 179 -11.61 2.12 -6.98
CA ASP A 179 -12.89 1.77 -6.35
C ASP A 179 -13.98 2.74 -6.82
N ASP A 180 -14.94 2.22 -7.59
CA ASP A 180 -15.95 3.03 -8.27
C ASP A 180 -17.13 3.41 -7.36
N ARG A 181 -17.19 2.87 -6.15
CA ARG A 181 -18.21 3.21 -5.17
C ARG A 181 -17.99 4.65 -4.72
N LYS A 182 -19.07 5.43 -4.77
CA LYS A 182 -19.09 6.89 -4.61
C LYS A 182 -18.30 7.41 -3.40
N ASP A 183 -18.40 6.73 -2.26
CA ASP A 183 -17.82 7.17 -0.98
C ASP A 183 -16.52 6.43 -0.62
N LYS A 184 -15.95 5.67 -1.58
CA LYS A 184 -14.81 4.77 -1.36
C LYS A 184 -13.63 5.06 -2.29
N SER A 185 -13.90 5.64 -3.45
CA SER A 185 -12.84 6.25 -4.26
C SER A 185 -12.06 7.26 -3.42
N PHE A 186 -10.73 7.20 -3.46
CA PHE A 186 -9.82 8.01 -2.63
C PHE A 186 -9.86 7.74 -1.11
N GLU A 187 -10.54 6.69 -0.62
CA GLU A 187 -10.59 6.39 0.83
C GLU A 187 -9.20 6.21 1.44
N LEU A 188 -8.30 5.46 0.78
CA LEU A 188 -6.90 5.30 1.23
C LEU A 188 -6.17 6.64 1.37
N LEU A 189 -6.34 7.54 0.40
CA LEU A 189 -5.73 8.86 0.41
C LEU A 189 -6.24 9.68 1.61
N VAL A 190 -7.56 9.78 1.75
CA VAL A 190 -8.19 10.57 2.81
C VAL A 190 -7.80 10.05 4.20
N ILE A 191 -7.81 8.73 4.41
CA ILE A 191 -7.39 8.13 5.68
C ILE A 191 -5.90 8.41 5.95
N SER A 192 -5.05 8.35 4.93
CA SER A 192 -3.63 8.65 5.07
C SER A 192 -3.40 10.11 5.46
N LEU A 193 -4.07 11.05 4.78
CA LEU A 193 -4.00 12.49 5.09
C LEU A 193 -4.50 12.79 6.52
N LYS A 194 -5.60 12.14 6.93
CA LYS A 194 -6.12 12.21 8.30
C LYS A 194 -5.07 11.84 9.33
N ARG A 195 -4.39 10.72 9.12
CA ARG A 195 -3.36 10.23 10.04
C ARG A 195 -2.10 11.06 10.05
N MET A 196 -1.74 11.66 8.92
CA MET A 196 -0.66 12.64 8.89
C MET A 196 -1.00 13.86 9.75
N ALA A 197 -2.24 14.37 9.67
CA ALA A 197 -2.71 15.45 10.53
C ALA A 197 -2.67 15.05 12.02
N GLU A 198 -3.11 13.83 12.36
CA GLU A 198 -3.01 13.28 13.72
C GLU A 198 -1.56 13.21 14.22
N MET A 199 -0.63 12.79 13.38
CA MET A 199 0.80 12.73 13.71
C MET A 199 1.39 14.13 13.93
N ASN A 200 1.02 15.08 13.07
CA ASN A 200 1.43 16.48 13.20
C ASN A 200 0.89 17.12 14.49
N ALA A 201 -0.38 16.88 14.82
CA ALA A 201 -1.01 17.39 16.04
C ALA A 201 -0.36 16.83 17.32
N LYS A 202 0.19 15.60 17.28
CA LYS A 202 0.97 15.03 18.40
C LYS A 202 2.32 15.70 18.59
N VAL A 203 2.95 16.16 17.51
CA VAL A 203 4.26 16.83 17.54
C VAL A 203 4.10 18.29 18.00
N ASP A 204 3.14 19.01 17.41
CA ASP A 204 2.83 20.38 17.79
C ASP A 204 1.34 20.67 17.63
N ALA A 205 0.61 20.70 18.75
CA ALA A 205 -0.83 20.96 18.75
C ALA A 205 -1.20 22.37 18.25
N ASN A 206 -0.27 23.33 18.25
CA ASN A 206 -0.53 24.72 17.90
C ASN A 206 -0.15 25.07 16.45
N ASP A 207 0.77 24.33 15.82
CA ASP A 207 1.25 24.59 14.43
C ASP A 207 0.96 23.46 13.43
N HIS A 208 0.21 22.42 13.84
CA HIS A 208 -0.13 21.29 12.99
C HIS A 208 -0.88 21.68 11.70
N ALA A 209 -1.70 22.74 11.71
CA ALA A 209 -2.41 23.23 10.53
C ALA A 209 -1.44 23.71 9.44
N THR A 210 -0.40 24.45 9.83
CA THR A 210 0.66 24.91 8.93
C THR A 210 1.45 23.72 8.38
N MET A 211 1.89 22.80 9.24
CA MET A 211 2.65 21.61 8.81
C MET A 211 1.84 20.71 7.86
N SER A 212 0.53 20.60 8.11
CA SER A 212 -0.37 19.80 7.29
C SER A 212 -0.65 20.50 5.95
N SER A 213 -0.78 21.83 5.94
CA SER A 213 -1.02 22.62 4.71
C SER A 213 0.07 22.41 3.65
N PHE A 214 1.35 22.26 4.04
CA PHE A 214 2.44 21.96 3.11
C PHE A 214 2.30 20.60 2.43
N VAL A 215 1.78 19.59 3.13
CA VAL A 215 1.57 18.24 2.56
C VAL A 215 0.46 18.26 1.51
N TYR A 216 -0.49 19.18 1.63
CA TYR A 216 -1.70 19.27 0.81
C TYR A 216 -1.53 20.21 -0.40
N GLN A 217 -0.35 20.83 -0.55
CA GLN A 217 -0.05 21.68 -1.70
C GLN A 217 -0.05 20.87 -3.01
N LYS A 218 -0.51 21.51 -4.10
CA LYS A 218 -0.60 20.90 -5.45
C LYS A 218 0.77 20.42 -5.95
N GLU A 219 1.84 21.05 -5.50
CA GLU A 219 3.22 20.69 -5.80
C GLU A 219 3.64 19.38 -5.10
N VAL A 220 2.99 19.02 -4.00
CA VAL A 220 3.26 17.81 -3.22
C VAL A 220 2.40 16.63 -3.71
N LEU A 221 1.17 16.86 -4.14
CA LEU A 221 0.31 15.81 -4.74
C LEU A 221 -0.24 16.26 -6.09
N PRO A 222 0.59 16.24 -7.16
CA PRO A 222 0.22 16.79 -8.45
C PRO A 222 -0.99 16.09 -9.10
N PHE A 223 -1.26 14.84 -8.73
CA PHE A 223 -2.41 14.11 -9.25
C PHE A 223 -3.75 14.71 -8.77
N LEU A 224 -3.78 15.46 -7.66
CA LEU A 224 -4.98 16.16 -7.16
C LEU A 224 -5.58 17.13 -8.19
N GLN A 225 -4.82 17.56 -9.21
CA GLN A 225 -5.34 18.46 -10.25
C GLN A 225 -6.36 17.79 -11.18
N ASN A 226 -6.29 16.47 -11.34
CA ASN A 226 -7.07 15.72 -12.32
C ASN A 226 -8.02 14.70 -11.67
N ILE A 227 -8.29 14.83 -10.38
CA ILE A 227 -9.20 13.92 -9.67
C ILE A 227 -10.65 14.31 -9.88
N ASP A 228 -11.54 13.32 -9.71
CA ASP A 228 -12.97 13.56 -9.59
C ASP A 228 -13.26 14.18 -8.21
N GLN A 229 -13.48 15.50 -8.19
CA GLN A 229 -13.75 16.25 -6.96
C GLN A 229 -14.99 15.72 -6.23
N GLY A 230 -16.03 15.28 -6.95
CA GLY A 230 -17.24 14.76 -6.33
C GLY A 230 -17.00 13.47 -5.56
N LYS A 231 -16.08 12.63 -6.05
CA LYS A 231 -15.63 11.41 -5.36
C LYS A 231 -14.74 11.72 -4.16
N LEU A 232 -13.79 12.65 -4.31
CA LEU A 232 -12.95 13.09 -3.18
C LEU A 232 -13.80 13.65 -2.04
N ASP A 233 -14.78 14.51 -2.36
CA ASP A 233 -15.72 15.07 -1.39
C ASP A 233 -16.54 13.98 -0.68
N GLY A 234 -16.95 12.94 -1.43
CA GLY A 234 -17.62 11.76 -0.89
C GLY A 234 -16.77 11.06 0.16
N ALA A 235 -15.52 10.75 -0.17
CA ALA A 235 -14.59 10.10 0.76
C ALA A 235 -14.25 10.96 1.98
N LEU A 236 -14.05 12.27 1.80
CA LEU A 236 -13.83 13.23 2.90
C LEU A 236 -15.00 13.22 3.90
N ARG A 237 -16.24 13.24 3.40
CA ARG A 237 -17.44 13.17 4.25
C ARG A 237 -17.59 11.82 4.94
N ALA A 238 -17.30 10.72 4.22
CA ALA A 238 -17.42 9.37 4.74
C ALA A 238 -16.43 9.08 5.88
N CYS A 239 -15.22 9.65 5.81
CA CYS A 239 -14.17 9.45 6.82
C CYS A 239 -14.41 10.15 8.18
N ARG A 240 -15.54 10.86 8.33
CA ARG A 240 -16.01 11.63 9.50
C ARG A 240 -14.91 12.48 10.16
N PRO A 241 -14.95 13.82 10.00
CA PRO A 241 -13.85 14.74 10.31
C PRO A 241 -13.62 15.01 11.81
N GLU A 242 -14.01 14.11 12.72
CA GLU A 242 -13.85 14.29 14.19
C GLU A 242 -12.38 14.12 14.64
N VAL A 243 -11.45 14.77 13.94
CA VAL A 243 -10.02 14.79 14.24
C VAL A 243 -9.52 16.23 14.20
N PRO A 244 -8.88 16.73 15.27
CA PRO A 244 -8.24 18.05 15.29
C PRO A 244 -7.29 18.22 14.09
N GLY A 245 -7.44 19.32 13.35
CA GLY A 245 -6.64 19.63 12.14
C GLY A 245 -7.17 19.06 10.82
N PHE A 246 -8.22 18.23 10.84
CA PHE A 246 -8.83 17.71 9.61
C PHE A 246 -9.79 18.70 8.94
N GLU A 247 -10.38 19.65 9.69
CA GLU A 247 -11.15 20.75 9.10
C GLU A 247 -10.26 21.63 8.20
N ASP A 248 -8.99 21.81 8.57
CA ASP A 248 -8.00 22.51 7.75
C ASP A 248 -7.69 21.73 6.47
N LEU A 249 -7.65 20.39 6.52
CA LEU A 249 -7.54 19.55 5.31
C LEU A 249 -8.73 19.79 4.37
N TYR A 250 -9.95 19.82 4.92
CA TYR A 250 -11.16 20.08 4.14
C TYR A 250 -11.09 21.46 3.47
N ALA A 251 -10.66 22.50 4.21
CA ALA A 251 -10.50 23.85 3.68
C ALA A 251 -9.42 23.92 2.58
N VAL A 252 -8.27 23.27 2.76
CA VAL A 252 -7.18 23.28 1.76
C VAL A 252 -7.56 22.54 0.48
N LEU A 253 -8.30 21.43 0.58
CA LEU A 253 -8.76 20.67 -0.58
C LEU A 253 -9.94 21.34 -1.33
N HIS A 254 -10.69 22.23 -0.67
CA HIS A 254 -11.87 22.90 -1.26
C HIS A 254 -11.63 24.34 -1.75
N HIS A 255 -10.59 25.02 -1.26
CA HIS A 255 -10.30 26.42 -1.63
C HIS A 255 -9.25 26.57 -2.76
N HIS A 256 -8.99 25.50 -3.51
CA HIS A 256 -7.99 25.51 -4.60
C HIS A 256 -8.44 24.80 -5.87
#